data_AF-A0A7C6WIN2-F1
#
_entry.id   AF-A0A7C6WIN2-F1
#
_cell.length_a   1.000
_cell.length_b   1.000
_cell.length_c   1.000
_cell.angle_alpha   90.00
_cell.angle_beta   90.00
_cell.angle_gamma   90.00
#
_symmetry.space_group_name_H-M   'P 1'
#
loop_
_entity.id
_entity.type
_entity.pdbx_description
1 polymer ?
#
loop_
_entity_poly.entity_id
_entity_poly.type
_entity_poly.pdbx_seq_one_letter_code
_entity_poly.pdbx_strand_id
1 'polypeptide(L)'
;MKRFNRELFKSYQPKLISEGKLREYAIFIPLVFREDQIYIVFQRRSANISQPGDICFPGGKIEENEAAQQAAVRETQEELLLKQQQIDVLGPGDSLINNNSVLIH
;
A
#
# COMPACT_ATOMS: atom_id res chain seq x y z
N MET A 1 -25.18 -42.04 5.73
CA MET A 1 -23.89 -41.30 5.75
C MET A 1 -23.47 -40.99 4.32
N LYS A 2 -23.47 -39.71 3.88
CA LYS A 2 -22.95 -39.35 2.55
C LYS A 2 -21.44 -39.56 2.55
N ARG A 3 -20.93 -40.34 1.60
CA ARG A 3 -19.51 -40.73 1.49
C ARG A 3 -18.68 -39.51 1.09
N PHE A 4 -17.59 -39.26 1.81
CA PHE A 4 -16.69 -38.13 1.59
C PHE A 4 -16.01 -38.23 0.23
N ASN A 5 -16.28 -37.29 -0.69
CA ASN A 5 -15.80 -37.34 -2.07
C ASN A 5 -14.44 -36.63 -2.19
N ARG A 6 -13.37 -37.44 -2.20
CA ARG A 6 -11.98 -36.98 -2.32
C ARG A 6 -11.65 -36.39 -3.70
N GLU A 7 -12.36 -36.80 -4.75
CA GLU A 7 -12.12 -36.30 -6.11
C GLU A 7 -12.53 -34.83 -6.27
N LEU A 8 -13.55 -34.38 -5.53
CA LEU A 8 -13.96 -32.97 -5.50
C LEU A 8 -12.81 -32.04 -5.09
N PHE A 9 -12.01 -32.46 -4.10
CA PHE A 9 -10.88 -31.70 -3.60
C PHE A 9 -9.68 -31.73 -4.54
N LYS A 10 -9.51 -32.79 -5.34
CA LYS A 10 -8.41 -32.88 -6.32
C LYS A 10 -8.59 -31.91 -7.49
N SER A 11 -9.83 -31.64 -7.89
CA SER A 11 -10.15 -30.67 -8.94
C SER A 11 -10.47 -29.28 -8.40
N TYR A 12 -10.52 -29.10 -7.08
CA TYR A 12 -10.84 -27.82 -6.48
C TYR A 12 -9.65 -26.87 -6.66
N GLN A 13 -9.89 -25.78 -7.40
CA GLN A 13 -8.98 -24.65 -7.46
C GLN A 13 -9.35 -23.72 -6.31
N PRO A 14 -8.49 -23.58 -5.27
CA PRO A 14 -8.73 -22.62 -4.20
C PRO A 14 -8.91 -21.23 -4.81
N LYS A 15 -10.05 -20.62 -4.51
CA LYS A 15 -10.28 -19.21 -4.83
C LYS A 15 -10.05 -18.40 -3.58
N LEU A 16 -9.48 -17.21 -3.71
CA LEU A 16 -9.44 -16.25 -2.63
C LEU A 16 -10.89 -16.02 -2.18
N ILE A 17 -11.20 -16.36 -0.92
CA ILE A 17 -12.51 -16.06 -0.33
C ILE A 17 -12.49 -14.59 0.07
N SER A 18 -12.58 -13.73 -0.93
CA SER A 18 -12.82 -12.30 -0.80
C SER A 18 -14.03 -11.97 -1.64
N GLU A 19 -15.14 -11.61 -0.99
CA GLU A 19 -16.36 -11.17 -1.68
C GLU A 19 -16.20 -9.77 -2.30
N GLY A 20 -15.11 -9.05 -2.00
CA GLY A 20 -14.81 -7.70 -2.51
C GLY A 20 -13.45 -7.59 -3.21
N LYS A 21 -13.26 -6.50 -3.96
CA LYS A 21 -11.91 -6.06 -4.40
C LYS A 21 -11.05 -5.83 -3.16
N LEU A 22 -9.78 -6.26 -3.18
CA LEU A 22 -8.80 -5.86 -2.19
C LEU A 22 -8.76 -4.33 -2.14
N ARG A 23 -8.66 -3.76 -0.94
CA ARG A 23 -8.39 -2.32 -0.82
C ARG A 23 -6.90 -2.13 -1.02
N GLU A 24 -6.54 -1.56 -2.16
CA GLU A 24 -5.13 -1.35 -2.52
C GLU A 24 -4.70 0.06 -2.13
N TYR A 25 -3.55 0.13 -1.48
CA TYR A 25 -2.88 1.35 -1.07
C TYR A 25 -1.44 1.31 -1.55
N ALA A 26 -0.85 2.47 -1.79
CA ALA A 26 0.56 2.59 -2.10
C ALA A 26 1.22 3.56 -1.13
N ILE A 27 2.38 3.18 -0.61
CA ILE A 27 3.19 4.03 0.28
C ILE A 27 4.48 4.46 -0.41
N PHE A 28 5.00 5.62 -0.01
CA PHE A 28 6.31 6.08 -0.44
C PHE A 28 7.24 6.13 0.76
N ILE A 29 8.40 5.48 0.69
CA ILE A 29 9.43 5.55 1.73
C ILE A 29 10.42 6.65 1.32
N PRO A 30 10.32 7.88 1.87
CA PRO A 30 11.11 8.99 1.38
C PRO A 30 12.51 8.93 2.00
N LEU A 31 13.53 8.82 1.15
CA LEU A 31 14.93 8.88 1.53
C LEU A 31 15.46 10.30 1.27
N VAL A 32 15.99 10.93 2.31
CA VAL A 32 16.57 12.28 2.24
C VAL A 32 18.06 12.21 2.55
N PHE A 33 18.88 12.68 1.61
CA PHE A 33 20.32 12.73 1.75
C PHE A 33 20.75 14.10 2.27
N ARG A 34 21.42 14.15 3.43
CA ARG A 34 22.02 15.36 4.01
C ARG A 34 23.28 15.00 4.77
N GLU A 35 24.34 15.81 4.63
CA GLU A 35 25.59 15.66 5.40
C GLU A 35 26.15 14.22 5.38
N ASP A 36 26.20 13.61 4.19
CA ASP A 36 26.65 12.22 3.96
C ASP A 36 25.84 11.13 4.71
N GLN A 37 24.62 11.46 5.14
CA GLN A 37 23.71 10.56 5.84
C GLN A 37 22.37 10.44 5.12
N ILE A 38 21.70 9.31 5.35
CA ILE A 38 20.37 9.01 4.83
C ILE A 38 19.37 9.12 5.98
N TYR A 39 18.32 9.89 5.75
CA TYR A 39 17.21 10.07 6.66
C TYR A 39 15.93 9.51 6.03
N ILE A 40 15.08 8.94 6.87
CA ILE A 40 13.74 8.50 6.48
C ILE A 40 12.73 9.50 7.02
N VAL A 41 11.84 9.97 6.16
CA VAL A 41 10.78 10.91 6.55
C VAL A 41 9.51 10.15 6.91
N PHE A 42 8.95 10.48 8.08
CA PHE A 42 7.63 10.06 8.51
C PHE A 42 6.73 11.28 8.66
N GLN A 43 5.42 11.04 8.61
CA GLN A 43 4.41 12.04 8.91
C GLN A 43 3.50 11.58 10.04
N ARG A 44 2.82 12.54 10.65
CA ARG A 44 1.75 12.27 11.62
C ARG A 44 0.41 12.44 10.90
N ARG A 45 -0.41 11.39 10.86
CA ARG A 45 -1.73 11.46 10.21
C ARG A 45 -2.59 12.55 10.86
N SER A 46 -3.35 13.27 10.04
CA SER A 46 -4.26 14.30 10.51
C SER A 46 -5.33 13.72 11.44
N ALA A 47 -5.80 14.53 12.39
CA ALA A 47 -6.74 14.06 13.42
C ALA A 47 -8.15 13.71 12.88
N ASN A 48 -8.44 14.06 11.63
CA ASN A 48 -9.77 13.97 11.03
C ASN A 48 -9.94 12.76 10.09
N ILE A 49 -8.96 11.85 10.04
CA ILE A 49 -9.00 10.62 9.24
C ILE A 49 -8.95 9.40 10.19
N SER A 50 -9.35 8.22 9.72
CA SER A 50 -9.15 6.96 10.46
C SER A 50 -7.69 6.84 10.94
N GLN A 51 -7.50 6.42 12.20
CA GLN A 51 -6.19 6.35 12.89
C GLN A 51 -5.49 7.72 13.05
N PRO A 52 -6.11 8.64 13.80
CA PRO A 52 -5.55 9.97 14.04
C PRO A 52 -4.29 9.91 14.90
N GLY A 53 -3.23 10.60 14.49
CA GLY A 53 -2.00 10.74 15.27
C GLY A 53 -0.94 9.65 15.05
N ASP A 54 -1.22 8.64 14.22
CA ASP A 54 -0.25 7.60 13.89
C ASP A 54 0.93 8.18 13.10
N ILE A 55 2.13 7.65 13.39
CA ILE A 55 3.35 7.90 12.63
C ILE A 55 3.38 6.91 11.46
N CYS A 56 3.36 7.43 10.24
CA CYS A 56 3.33 6.61 9.03
C CYS A 56 4.18 7.22 7.92
N PHE A 57 4.39 6.43 6.86
CA PHE A 57 4.87 6.95 5.59
C PHE A 57 3.77 7.74 4.87
N PRO A 58 4.13 8.68 3.98
CA PRO A 58 3.17 9.25 3.05
C PRO A 58 2.62 8.17 2.12
N GLY A 59 1.35 8.32 1.73
CA GLY A 59 0.68 7.33 0.90
C GLY A 59 -0.82 7.25 1.15
N GLY A 60 -1.48 6.55 0.25
CA GLY A 60 -2.93 6.55 0.21
C GLY A 60 -3.49 5.49 -0.72
N LYS A 61 -4.80 5.61 -0.97
CA LYS A 61 -5.55 4.62 -1.72
C LYS A 61 -5.18 4.73 -3.20
N ILE A 62 -5.03 3.60 -3.86
CA ILE A 62 -4.87 3.56 -5.33
C ILE A 62 -6.23 3.85 -5.97
N GLU A 63 -6.27 4.82 -6.89
CA GLU A 63 -7.47 5.18 -7.64
C GLU A 63 -7.72 4.25 -8.85
N GLU A 64 -8.90 4.36 -9.47
CA GLU A 64 -9.22 3.54 -10.64
C GLU A 64 -8.30 3.85 -11.82
N ASN A 65 -7.68 2.81 -12.38
CA ASN A 65 -6.70 2.89 -13.48
C ASN A 65 -5.38 3.59 -13.11
N GLU A 66 -5.06 3.69 -11.83
CA GLU A 66 -3.79 4.22 -11.33
C GLU A 66 -2.80 3.08 -11.02
N ALA A 67 -1.53 3.22 -11.42
CA ALA A 67 -0.48 2.31 -10.99
C ALA A 67 -0.03 2.65 -9.56
N ALA A 68 0.38 1.66 -8.77
CA ALA A 68 0.81 1.86 -7.38
C ALA A 68 1.86 2.97 -7.20
N GLN A 69 2.88 3.01 -8.08
CA GLN A 69 3.88 4.07 -8.06
C GLN A 69 3.27 5.46 -8.28
N GLN A 70 2.28 5.60 -9.16
CA GLN A 70 1.63 6.88 -9.43
C GLN A 70 0.85 7.35 -8.19
N ALA A 71 0.13 6.44 -7.54
CA ALA A 71 -0.58 6.72 -6.28
C ALA A 71 0.38 7.16 -5.17
N ALA A 72 1.47 6.42 -4.95
CA ALA A 72 2.47 6.75 -3.92
C ALA A 72 3.08 8.14 -4.13
N VAL A 73 3.39 8.49 -5.38
CA VAL A 73 3.95 9.82 -5.72
C VAL A 73 2.91 10.91 -5.54
N ARG A 74 1.69 10.75 -6.08
CA ARG A 74 0.59 11.73 -5.95
C ARG A 74 0.29 12.04 -4.48
N GLU A 75 0.08 11.01 -3.66
CA GLU A 75 -0.20 11.16 -2.24
C GLU A 75 0.97 11.87 -1.52
N THR A 76 2.22 11.50 -1.84
CA THR A 76 3.39 12.17 -1.27
C THR A 76 3.46 13.65 -1.64
N GLN A 77 3.10 14.01 -2.88
CA GLN A 77 3.03 15.41 -3.31
C GLN A 77 1.96 16.18 -2.54
N GLU A 78 0.78 15.60 -2.36
CA GLU A 78 -0.35 16.21 -1.66
C GLU A 78 -0.06 16.39 -0.16
N GLU A 79 0.43 15.35 0.50
CA GLU A 79 0.63 15.33 1.95
C GLU A 79 1.86 16.13 2.39
N LEU A 80 2.96 16.09 1.62
CA LEU A 80 4.21 16.79 1.94
C LEU A 80 4.40 18.10 1.16
N LEU A 81 3.40 18.51 0.36
CA LEU A 81 3.43 19.72 -0.46
C LEU A 81 4.64 19.77 -1.41
N LEU A 82 4.97 18.64 -2.01
CA LEU A 82 6.11 18.49 -2.92
C LEU A 82 5.71 18.60 -4.39
N LYS A 83 6.61 19.13 -5.20
CA LYS A 83 6.50 19.09 -6.66
C LYS A 83 7.12 17.79 -7.20
N GLN A 84 6.63 17.32 -8.34
CA GLN A 84 7.11 16.10 -8.99
C GLN A 84 8.63 16.11 -9.21
N GLN A 85 9.21 17.27 -9.55
CA GLN A 85 10.65 17.41 -9.80
C GLN A 85 11.50 17.28 -8.52
N GLN A 86 10.88 17.26 -7.34
CA GLN A 86 11.56 17.06 -6.06
C GLN A 86 11.54 15.58 -5.63
N ILE A 87 10.91 14.69 -6.41
CA ILE A 87 10.78 13.27 -6.11
C ILE A 87 11.49 12.48 -7.20
N ASP A 88 12.46 11.67 -6.79
CA ASP A 88 13.12 10.68 -7.64
C ASP A 88 12.75 9.27 -7.15
N VAL A 89 12.24 8.43 -8.05
CA VAL A 89 11.75 7.09 -7.71
C VAL A 89 12.82 6.07 -8.07
N LEU A 90 13.43 5.47 -7.05
CA LEU A 90 14.48 4.47 -7.24
C LEU A 90 13.95 3.13 -7.73
N GLY A 91 12.75 2.73 -7.30
CA GLY A 91 12.11 1.48 -7.68
C GLY A 91 11.04 1.03 -6.68
N PRO A 92 10.35 -0.09 -6.98
CA PRO A 92 9.35 -0.67 -6.10
C PRO A 92 9.98 -1.46 -4.93
N GLY A 93 9.24 -1.57 -3.83
CA GLY A 93 9.53 -2.48 -2.71
C GLY A 93 8.68 -3.75 -2.74
N ASP A 94 8.72 -4.52 -1.65
CA ASP A 94 7.86 -5.68 -1.45
C ASP A 94 6.46 -5.28 -1.00
N SER A 95 5.44 -5.96 -1.50
CA SER A 95 4.05 -5.72 -1.10
C SER A 95 3.64 -6.51 0.14
N LEU A 96 2.78 -5.93 0.98
CA LEU A 96 2.26 -6.54 2.19
C LEU A 96 0.74 -6.68 2.14
N ILE A 97 0.23 -7.86 2.49
CA ILE A 97 -1.21 -8.10 2.67
C ILE A 97 -1.49 -8.28 4.15
N ASN A 98 -2.45 -7.54 4.69
CA ASN A 98 -2.88 -7.69 6.09
C ASN A 98 -4.19 -8.47 6.22
N ASN A 99 -4.54 -8.82 7.46
CA ASN A 99 -5.74 -9.59 7.80
C ASN A 99 -7.07 -8.87 7.46
N ASN A 100 -7.02 -7.57 7.15
CA ASN A 100 -8.19 -6.75 6.79
C ASN A 100 -8.38 -6.66 5.26
N SER A 101 -7.75 -7.56 4.49
CA SER A 101 -7.80 -7.59 3.02
C SER A 101 -7.32 -6.29 2.38
N VAL A 102 -6.31 -5.67 3.00
CA VAL A 102 -5.61 -4.50 2.46
C VAL A 102 -4.29 -4.99 1.86
N LEU A 103 -4.07 -4.67 0.59
CA LEU A 103 -2.80 -4.85 -0.09
C LEU A 103 -2.09 -3.49 -0.10
N ILE A 104 -0.89 -3.45 0.46
CA ILE A 104 -0.03 -2.28 0.48
C ILE A 104 1.12 -2.56 -0.47
N HIS A 105 1.26 -1.70 -1.47
CA HIS A 105 2.37 -1.66 -2.41
C HIS A 105 3.47 -0.73 -1.91
#